data_AF-A0A7Y2EXU3-F1
#
_entry.id   AF-A0A7Y2EXU3-F1
#
_cell.length_a   1.000
_cell.length_b   1.000
_cell.length_c   1.000
_cell.angle_alpha   90.00
_cell.angle_beta   90.00
_cell.angle_gamma   90.00
#
_symmetry.space_group_name_H-M   'P 1'
#
loop_
_entity.id
_entity.type
_entity.pdbx_description
1 polymer ?
#
loop_
_entity_poly.entity_id
_entity_poly.type
_entity_poly.pdbx_seq_one_letter_code
_entity_poly.pdbx_strand_id
1 'polypeptide(L)'
;MRTYVLILIWFLVSANACQNEKVAGAAQKINRATELYEFDHSGAFPVNMDLFGQSTSHMFQVIDEVNDEIVSRIKNIGPRSLRFPGGTGSNFYHFYEKGYGFNVDDVDLSKGYEPYSKMLKRIDLEKKRIDQGKAQENYAFKCLELSKELDVPVVLVTNMFSGNDKENMSMVDLFVENGIEVRGIELGNEYYFKAYTSQFPDCEEYVGRCISLVTKLRSKYPNIPVAVTAANPPIGVAYSLKNRFVAWNERLAQEDFYDAYIVHFYSKSPDCDELENIEERFNCARSKNLRNQQLWSKDGLRYFQELFGNDKKIWLTEYNVKNVFKQYGNTAIQALYNADLILDLMRNRSVDLAIYHNLLTSSYGFAMINMTGSGLYDRVATQTFKLFSHLNESYKVLPFSKVTKQDEFVEQLILYSEKENKYLCYVVNQGEDMISLRIPENTSKRVELHGFNADKLYSGMGVNAFNKVESDAGVYTYEQILEGDRIDLQPYSFSVIEIFGR
;
A
#
# COMPACT_ATOMS: atom_id res chain seq x y z
N MET A 1 68.78 -43.30 20.98
CA MET A 1 68.29 -42.95 22.33
C MET A 1 66.79 -42.66 22.19
N ARG A 2 65.93 -43.63 22.60
CA ARG A 2 64.46 -43.58 22.87
C ARG A 2 63.51 -42.92 21.82
N THR A 3 62.28 -43.31 21.52
CA THR A 3 61.40 -44.49 21.67
C THR A 3 60.17 -44.18 20.78
N TYR A 4 59.59 -45.22 20.21
CA TYR A 4 58.29 -45.43 19.56
C TYR A 4 57.00 -44.75 20.10
N VAL A 5 55.93 -44.86 19.27
CA VAL A 5 54.46 -45.03 19.59
C VAL A 5 53.70 -43.74 19.93
N LEU A 6 52.46 -43.43 19.53
CA LEU A 6 51.38 -43.87 18.60
C LEU A 6 50.13 -43.02 19.04
N ILE A 7 49.07 -42.91 18.21
CA ILE A 7 47.63 -42.86 18.63
C ILE A 7 47.14 -41.51 19.26
N LEU A 8 45.93 -40.95 19.06
CA LEU A 8 44.63 -41.36 18.49
C LEU A 8 43.82 -40.11 18.02
N ILE A 9 42.99 -40.33 17.02
CA ILE A 9 41.82 -39.56 16.55
C ILE A 9 40.90 -39.15 17.71
N TRP A 10 40.22 -38.01 17.63
CA TRP A 10 38.79 -37.89 18.01
C TRP A 10 38.10 -36.79 17.18
N PHE A 11 37.31 -37.24 16.20
CA PHE A 11 36.22 -36.48 15.59
C PHE A 11 35.10 -36.35 16.61
N LEU A 12 34.62 -35.13 16.88
CA LEU A 12 33.31 -34.92 17.49
C LEU A 12 32.46 -34.09 16.53
N VAL A 13 31.63 -34.83 15.81
CA VAL A 13 30.35 -34.35 15.27
C VAL A 13 29.47 -34.03 16.47
N SER A 14 29.18 -32.76 16.72
CA SER A 14 28.01 -32.38 17.51
C SER A 14 26.98 -31.78 16.57
N ALA A 15 26.03 -32.62 16.19
CA ALA A 15 24.71 -32.22 15.75
C ALA A 15 24.09 -31.33 16.83
N ASN A 16 24.06 -30.02 16.60
CA ASN A 16 23.12 -29.16 17.31
C ASN A 16 21.80 -29.23 16.56
N ALA A 17 21.01 -30.23 16.96
CA ALA A 17 19.58 -30.21 16.77
C ALA A 17 19.04 -28.84 17.23
N CYS A 18 18.28 -28.18 16.37
CA CYS A 18 17.35 -27.12 16.77
C CYS A 18 16.47 -27.67 17.89
N GLN A 19 16.82 -27.36 19.13
CA GLN A 19 15.88 -27.45 20.24
C GLN A 19 14.87 -26.33 20.02
N ASN A 20 13.74 -26.69 19.42
CA ASN A 20 12.49 -25.99 19.63
C ASN A 20 12.21 -26.01 21.14
N GLU A 21 12.57 -24.93 21.83
CA GLU A 21 12.00 -24.64 23.13
C GLU A 21 10.49 -24.48 22.92
N LYS A 22 9.76 -25.54 23.30
CA LYS A 22 8.34 -25.46 23.58
C LYS A 22 8.14 -24.41 24.66
N VAL A 23 7.80 -23.19 24.24
CA VAL A 23 7.11 -22.25 25.11
C VAL A 23 5.84 -22.96 25.54
N ALA A 24 5.79 -23.38 26.81
CA ALA A 24 4.63 -23.98 27.43
C ALA A 24 3.55 -22.89 27.53
N GLY A 25 2.78 -22.73 26.44
CA GLY A 25 1.68 -21.79 26.34
C GLY A 25 0.55 -22.19 27.28
N ALA A 26 0.05 -21.21 28.02
CA ALA A 26 -1.30 -21.27 28.58
C ALA A 26 -2.26 -21.72 27.46
N ALA A 27 -3.16 -22.65 27.76
CA ALA A 27 -4.13 -23.17 26.81
C ALA A 27 -4.96 -22.00 26.23
N GLN A 28 -4.60 -21.53 25.04
CA GLN A 28 -5.31 -20.49 24.32
C GLN A 28 -6.65 -21.08 23.89
N LYS A 29 -7.72 -20.37 24.21
CA LYS A 29 -9.09 -20.87 24.05
C LYS A 29 -9.43 -20.82 22.55
N ILE A 30 -9.56 -21.96 21.89
CA ILE A 30 -10.09 -22.04 20.53
C ILE A 30 -11.59 -21.76 20.63
N ASN A 31 -11.99 -20.50 20.45
CA ASN A 31 -13.37 -20.11 20.72
C ASN A 31 -14.33 -20.43 19.57
N ARG A 32 -13.87 -20.52 18.30
CA ARG A 32 -14.76 -20.76 17.14
C ARG A 32 -14.07 -21.45 15.97
N ALA A 33 -14.66 -22.55 15.47
CA ALA A 33 -14.33 -23.08 14.15
C ALA A 33 -15.02 -22.19 13.10
N THR A 34 -14.25 -21.68 12.14
CA THR A 34 -14.78 -21.00 10.96
C THR A 34 -14.57 -21.95 9.77
N GLU A 35 -15.63 -22.52 9.23
CA GLU A 35 -15.48 -23.50 8.13
C GLU A 35 -15.11 -22.77 6.82
N LEU A 36 -14.13 -23.27 6.04
CA LEU A 36 -14.02 -22.87 4.64
C LEU A 36 -15.04 -23.71 3.88
N TYR A 37 -16.09 -23.06 3.41
CA TYR A 37 -17.21 -23.70 2.71
C TYR A 37 -16.82 -24.16 1.31
N GLU A 38 -17.73 -24.91 0.68
CA GLU A 38 -17.62 -25.34 -0.72
C GLU A 38 -17.27 -24.17 -1.64
N PHE A 39 -16.31 -24.39 -2.54
CA PHE A 39 -15.90 -23.37 -3.50
C PHE A 39 -16.98 -23.18 -4.56
N ASP A 40 -17.70 -22.05 -4.47
CA ASP A 40 -18.65 -21.64 -5.49
C ASP A 40 -17.93 -20.91 -6.63
N HIS A 41 -17.85 -21.58 -7.78
CA HIS A 41 -17.28 -21.02 -9.00
C HIS A 41 -18.28 -20.15 -9.77
N SER A 42 -19.56 -20.19 -9.43
CA SER A 42 -20.58 -19.39 -10.11
C SER A 42 -20.36 -17.92 -9.81
N GLY A 43 -20.25 -17.10 -10.86
CA GLY A 43 -19.99 -15.66 -10.70
C GLY A 43 -18.54 -15.30 -10.39
N ALA A 44 -17.59 -16.23 -10.53
CA ALA A 44 -16.16 -15.91 -10.44
C ALA A 44 -15.76 -14.82 -11.45
N PHE A 45 -14.89 -13.90 -11.04
CA PHE A 45 -14.45 -12.79 -11.88
C PHE A 45 -12.94 -12.55 -11.76
N PRO A 46 -12.26 -12.03 -12.81
CA PRO A 46 -10.81 -11.83 -12.77
C PRO A 46 -10.38 -10.89 -11.63
N VAL A 47 -9.24 -11.21 -11.01
CA VAL A 47 -8.58 -10.27 -10.09
C VAL A 47 -8.13 -9.04 -10.87
N ASN A 48 -8.39 -7.84 -10.33
CA ASN A 48 -7.80 -6.62 -10.87
C ASN A 48 -6.36 -6.48 -10.35
N MET A 49 -5.37 -6.71 -11.23
CA MET A 49 -3.95 -6.60 -10.88
C MET A 49 -3.50 -5.15 -10.65
N ASP A 50 -4.29 -4.16 -11.06
CA ASP A 50 -3.94 -2.74 -10.90
C ASP A 50 -4.19 -2.23 -9.47
N LEU A 51 -4.66 -3.10 -8.58
CA LEU A 51 -4.84 -2.80 -7.15
C LEU A 51 -3.54 -2.85 -6.34
N PHE A 52 -2.42 -3.26 -6.94
CA PHE A 52 -1.14 -3.48 -6.26
C PHE A 52 -0.06 -2.46 -6.65
N GLY A 53 -0.46 -1.21 -6.91
CA GLY A 53 0.46 -0.11 -7.22
C GLY A 53 1.19 0.43 -5.98
N GLN A 54 2.35 1.05 -6.18
CA GLN A 54 3.19 1.57 -5.10
C GLN A 54 3.64 3.01 -5.31
N SER A 55 3.46 3.86 -4.30
CA SER A 55 3.89 5.26 -4.37
C SER A 55 5.38 5.43 -4.05
N THR A 56 6.06 6.26 -4.85
CA THR A 56 7.49 6.57 -4.71
C THR A 56 7.77 7.94 -4.07
N SER A 57 6.75 8.64 -3.54
CA SER A 57 6.74 10.02 -3.02
C SER A 57 8.02 10.58 -2.38
N HIS A 58 8.78 9.74 -1.67
CA HIS A 58 9.99 10.15 -0.93
C HIS A 58 11.19 9.24 -1.18
N MET A 59 11.05 8.19 -1.99
CA MET A 59 12.07 7.16 -2.17
C MET A 59 13.38 7.77 -2.70
N PHE A 60 13.29 8.59 -3.75
CA PHE A 60 14.48 9.12 -4.41
C PHE A 60 15.24 10.19 -3.61
N GLN A 61 14.64 10.75 -2.54
CA GLN A 61 15.34 11.63 -1.61
C GLN A 61 16.19 10.87 -0.57
N VAL A 62 16.04 9.55 -0.48
CA VAL A 62 16.74 8.73 0.52
C VAL A 62 17.65 7.66 -0.09
N ILE A 63 17.62 7.47 -1.41
CA ILE A 63 18.52 6.57 -2.13
C ILE A 63 19.48 7.37 -3.02
N ASP A 64 20.73 6.92 -3.07
CA ASP A 64 21.76 7.54 -3.91
C ASP A 64 21.70 7.02 -5.35
N GLU A 65 21.40 5.73 -5.55
CA GLU A 65 21.24 5.06 -6.85
C GLU A 65 20.18 3.96 -6.75
N VAL A 66 19.63 3.51 -7.89
CA VAL A 66 18.87 2.27 -7.99
C VAL A 66 19.89 1.14 -8.12
N ASN A 67 19.90 0.20 -7.18
CA ASN A 67 20.85 -0.92 -7.19
C ASN A 67 20.15 -2.26 -6.98
N ASP A 68 20.89 -3.35 -7.17
CA ASP A 68 20.37 -4.72 -7.09
C ASP A 68 19.70 -5.03 -5.75
N GLU A 69 20.19 -4.49 -4.64
CA GLU A 69 19.58 -4.72 -3.33
C GLU A 69 18.18 -4.08 -3.27
N ILE A 70 18.04 -2.82 -3.70
CA ILE A 70 16.76 -2.11 -3.77
C ILE A 70 15.81 -2.84 -4.72
N VAL A 71 16.28 -3.16 -5.92
CA VAL A 71 15.49 -3.83 -6.96
C VAL A 71 15.00 -5.19 -6.47
N SER A 72 15.89 -6.02 -5.90
CA SER A 72 15.55 -7.35 -5.39
C SER A 72 14.48 -7.29 -4.28
N ARG A 73 14.63 -6.35 -3.33
CA ARG A 73 13.63 -6.16 -2.27
C ARG A 73 12.27 -5.72 -2.81
N ILE A 74 12.26 -4.82 -3.80
CA ILE A 74 11.01 -4.36 -4.42
C ILE A 74 10.40 -5.46 -5.30
N LYS A 75 11.19 -6.28 -5.98
CA LYS A 75 10.69 -7.47 -6.71
C LYS A 75 9.93 -8.42 -5.78
N ASN A 76 10.42 -8.61 -4.56
CA ASN A 76 9.72 -9.43 -3.57
C ASN A 76 8.38 -8.83 -3.10
N ILE A 77 8.21 -7.51 -3.18
CA ILE A 77 6.92 -6.84 -2.92
C ILE A 77 5.96 -7.05 -4.10
N GLY A 78 6.49 -7.17 -5.32
CA GLY A 78 5.71 -7.40 -6.54
C GLY A 78 4.77 -6.24 -6.92
N PRO A 79 5.23 -4.97 -6.98
CA PRO A 79 4.39 -3.86 -7.41
C PRO A 79 3.89 -4.08 -8.84
N ARG A 80 2.66 -3.64 -9.12
CA ARG A 80 2.08 -3.68 -10.48
C ARG A 80 2.13 -2.35 -11.20
N SER A 81 2.47 -1.28 -10.49
CA SER A 81 2.76 0.03 -11.04
C SER A 81 3.53 0.87 -10.02
N LEU A 82 4.24 1.89 -10.51
CA LEU A 82 4.89 2.90 -9.68
C LEU A 82 4.22 4.27 -9.88
N ARG A 83 3.78 4.92 -8.78
CA ARG A 83 3.27 6.29 -8.83
C ARG A 83 4.40 7.30 -8.61
N PHE A 84 4.59 8.23 -9.55
CA PHE A 84 5.67 9.21 -9.54
C PHE A 84 5.27 10.57 -10.16
N PRO A 85 5.78 11.69 -9.63
CA PRO A 85 6.11 11.85 -8.22
C PRO A 85 4.84 11.64 -7.38
N GLY A 86 4.92 10.95 -6.25
CA GLY A 86 3.73 10.72 -5.42
C GLY A 86 3.49 11.82 -4.38
N GLY A 87 2.26 11.91 -3.87
CA GLY A 87 1.88 12.67 -2.68
C GLY A 87 2.05 14.18 -2.82
N THR A 88 2.01 14.92 -1.69
CA THR A 88 2.07 16.40 -1.68
C THR A 88 3.24 17.00 -2.45
N GLY A 89 4.37 16.29 -2.56
CA GLY A 89 5.53 16.77 -3.33
C GLY A 89 5.28 16.94 -4.82
N SER A 90 4.38 16.15 -5.40
CA SER A 90 4.04 16.23 -6.82
C SER A 90 3.55 17.62 -7.24
N ASN A 91 2.88 18.33 -6.34
CA ASN A 91 2.37 19.68 -6.56
C ASN A 91 3.46 20.76 -6.63
N PHE A 92 4.73 20.40 -6.40
CA PHE A 92 5.87 21.31 -6.41
C PHE A 92 7.01 20.77 -7.30
N TYR A 93 6.75 19.71 -8.05
CA TYR A 93 7.74 19.03 -8.88
C TYR A 93 8.05 19.83 -10.15
N HIS A 94 9.33 19.95 -10.50
CA HIS A 94 9.82 20.59 -11.73
C HIS A 94 10.77 19.65 -12.49
N PHE A 95 10.43 19.35 -13.75
CA PHE A 95 11.06 18.28 -14.53
C PHE A 95 12.49 18.63 -14.98
N TYR A 96 12.75 19.90 -15.30
CA TYR A 96 14.06 20.32 -15.79
C TYR A 96 15.07 20.64 -14.68
N GLU A 97 14.62 20.59 -13.43
CA GLU A 97 15.45 20.88 -12.26
C GLU A 97 16.04 19.60 -11.66
N LYS A 98 17.05 19.78 -10.80
CA LYS A 98 17.73 18.69 -10.09
C LYS A 98 16.86 18.10 -8.97
N GLY A 99 17.00 16.80 -8.71
CA GLY A 99 16.19 16.12 -7.70
C GLY A 99 14.71 16.10 -8.09
N TYR A 100 13.82 16.51 -7.18
CA TYR A 100 12.43 16.81 -7.54
C TYR A 100 12.22 18.22 -8.07
N GLY A 101 13.24 19.10 -7.99
CA GLY A 101 13.13 20.47 -8.46
C GLY A 101 12.35 21.39 -7.53
N PHE A 102 12.30 21.10 -6.23
CA PHE A 102 11.50 21.91 -5.31
C PHE A 102 12.09 23.32 -5.16
N ASN A 103 11.27 24.35 -5.42
CA ASN A 103 11.60 25.76 -5.18
C ASN A 103 10.83 26.35 -3.99
N VAL A 104 11.45 27.30 -3.28
CA VAL A 104 10.87 28.01 -2.15
C VAL A 104 9.70 28.89 -2.59
N ASP A 105 9.81 29.56 -3.74
CA ASP A 105 8.76 30.48 -4.21
C ASP A 105 7.42 29.76 -4.46
N ASP A 106 7.47 28.53 -4.97
CA ASP A 106 6.27 27.72 -5.18
C ASP A 106 5.65 27.30 -3.85
N VAL A 107 6.50 26.93 -2.88
CA VAL A 107 6.06 26.52 -1.55
C VAL A 107 5.42 27.69 -0.80
N ASP A 108 5.91 28.91 -1.00
CA ASP A 108 5.33 30.15 -0.44
C ASP A 108 3.87 30.37 -0.86
N LEU A 109 3.42 29.83 -2.01
CA LEU A 109 2.01 29.86 -2.43
C LEU A 109 1.08 29.10 -1.47
N SER A 110 1.64 28.22 -0.63
CA SER A 110 0.92 27.43 0.37
C SER A 110 1.12 27.91 1.82
N LYS A 111 1.72 29.11 1.99
CA LYS A 111 2.06 29.67 3.30
C LYS A 111 0.85 29.79 4.22
N GLY A 112 1.04 29.44 5.49
CA GLY A 112 -0.02 29.38 6.49
C GLY A 112 -0.75 28.03 6.57
N TYR A 113 -0.42 27.09 5.68
CA TYR A 113 -0.97 25.73 5.69
C TYR A 113 0.11 24.67 5.93
N GLU A 114 -0.34 23.46 6.23
CA GLU A 114 0.49 22.33 6.61
C GLU A 114 1.60 21.97 5.59
N PRO A 115 1.32 21.94 4.25
CA PRO A 115 2.34 21.63 3.25
C PRO A 115 3.57 22.53 3.29
N TYR A 116 3.40 23.82 3.61
CA TYR A 116 4.49 24.81 3.65
C TYR A 116 5.67 24.33 4.51
N SER A 117 5.40 24.00 5.77
CA SER A 117 6.46 23.61 6.72
C SER A 117 7.11 22.27 6.38
N LYS A 118 6.35 21.33 5.81
CA LYS A 118 6.88 20.04 5.37
C LYS A 118 7.75 20.18 4.13
N MET A 119 7.29 20.97 3.15
CA MET A 119 8.01 21.15 1.89
C MET A 119 9.31 21.93 2.09
N LEU A 120 9.36 22.92 2.98
CA LEU A 120 10.63 23.58 3.33
C LEU A 120 11.69 22.60 3.83
N LYS A 121 11.32 21.66 4.72
CA LYS A 121 12.24 20.61 5.18
C LYS A 121 12.73 19.71 4.04
N ARG A 122 11.87 19.47 3.05
CA ARG A 122 12.22 18.66 1.87
C ARG A 122 13.14 19.42 0.91
N ILE A 123 12.94 20.72 0.74
CA ILE A 123 13.85 21.60 0.00
C ILE A 123 15.23 21.59 0.66
N ASP A 124 15.29 21.74 1.99
CA ASP A 124 16.57 21.71 2.72
C ASP A 124 17.30 20.37 2.55
N LEU A 125 16.57 19.25 2.60
CA LEU A 125 17.12 17.93 2.36
C LEU A 125 17.64 17.79 0.91
N GLU A 126 16.86 18.24 -0.07
CA GLU A 126 17.21 18.18 -1.48
C GLU A 126 18.43 19.03 -1.81
N LYS A 127 18.47 20.27 -1.32
CA LYS A 127 19.64 21.17 -1.45
C LYS A 127 20.90 20.52 -0.90
N LYS A 128 20.85 19.95 0.30
CA LYS A 128 21.99 19.20 0.88
C LYS A 128 22.46 18.06 -0.02
N ARG A 129 21.53 17.31 -0.63
CA ARG A 129 21.89 16.22 -1.56
C ARG A 129 22.49 16.75 -2.86
N ILE A 130 21.99 17.86 -3.39
CA ILE A 130 22.57 18.53 -4.56
C ILE A 130 23.99 19.01 -4.24
N ASP A 131 24.20 19.68 -3.10
CA ASP A 131 25.52 20.17 -2.68
C ASP A 131 26.54 19.03 -2.48
N GLN A 132 26.06 17.85 -2.06
CA GLN A 132 26.86 16.64 -1.90
C GLN A 132 27.07 15.85 -3.21
N GLY A 133 26.53 16.30 -4.34
CA GLY A 133 26.65 15.57 -5.61
C GLY A 133 25.69 14.38 -5.76
N LYS A 134 24.77 14.16 -4.83
CA LYS A 134 23.88 12.96 -4.76
C LYS A 134 22.55 13.09 -5.51
N ALA A 135 22.26 14.28 -6.02
CA ALA A 135 21.03 14.60 -6.74
C ALA A 135 21.32 15.58 -7.89
N GLN A 136 22.21 15.19 -8.82
CA GLN A 136 22.61 16.07 -9.93
C GLN A 136 21.66 16.05 -11.14
N GLU A 137 20.77 15.06 -11.20
CA GLU A 137 19.75 14.90 -12.22
C GLU A 137 18.35 14.89 -11.59
N ASN A 138 17.32 14.98 -12.43
CA ASN A 138 15.94 14.86 -11.97
C ASN A 138 15.64 13.41 -11.53
N TYR A 139 14.89 13.23 -10.44
CA TYR A 139 14.54 11.90 -9.94
C TYR A 139 13.62 11.09 -10.86
N ALA A 140 13.04 11.70 -11.89
CA ALA A 140 12.32 10.97 -12.94
C ALA A 140 13.21 9.93 -13.64
N PHE A 141 14.51 10.21 -13.81
CA PHE A 141 15.44 9.25 -14.42
C PHE A 141 15.67 8.03 -13.52
N LYS A 142 15.72 8.22 -12.19
CA LYS A 142 15.79 7.09 -11.24
C LYS A 142 14.50 6.28 -11.21
N CYS A 143 13.34 6.94 -11.34
CA CYS A 143 12.07 6.24 -11.47
C CYS A 143 11.98 5.45 -12.78
N LEU A 144 12.49 6.00 -13.89
CA LEU A 144 12.60 5.32 -15.17
C LEU A 144 13.49 4.08 -15.07
N GLU A 145 14.68 4.20 -14.46
CA GLU A 145 15.58 3.08 -14.21
C GLU A 145 14.90 1.99 -13.38
N LEU A 146 14.29 2.35 -12.25
CA LEU A 146 13.58 1.40 -11.39
C LEU A 146 12.42 0.69 -12.13
N SER A 147 11.65 1.44 -12.93
CA SER A 147 10.56 0.89 -13.73
C SER A 147 11.07 -0.13 -14.77
N LYS A 148 12.20 0.14 -15.43
CA LYS A 148 12.85 -0.81 -16.35
C LYS A 148 13.34 -2.08 -15.64
N GLU A 149 14.01 -1.92 -14.49
CA GLU A 149 14.55 -3.05 -13.72
C GLU A 149 13.47 -3.98 -13.16
N LEU A 150 12.29 -3.43 -12.89
CA LEU A 150 11.13 -4.16 -12.38
C LEU A 150 10.19 -4.64 -13.49
N ASP A 151 10.31 -4.13 -14.71
CA ASP A 151 9.35 -4.32 -15.81
C ASP A 151 7.91 -3.96 -15.40
N VAL A 152 7.74 -2.76 -14.82
CA VAL A 152 6.43 -2.28 -14.32
C VAL A 152 6.07 -0.93 -14.91
N PRO A 153 4.79 -0.68 -15.20
CA PRO A 153 4.29 0.60 -15.69
C PRO A 153 4.38 1.71 -14.62
N VAL A 154 4.16 2.94 -15.06
CA VAL A 154 4.11 4.12 -14.18
C VAL A 154 2.76 4.83 -14.22
N VAL A 155 2.39 5.42 -13.09
CA VAL A 155 1.30 6.38 -12.95
C VAL A 155 1.92 7.74 -12.65
N LEU A 156 1.71 8.71 -13.53
CA LEU A 156 2.42 9.99 -13.49
C LEU A 156 1.56 11.10 -12.90
N VAL A 157 2.07 11.83 -11.90
CA VAL A 157 1.34 12.93 -11.26
C VAL A 157 1.88 14.28 -11.73
N THR A 158 1.05 15.04 -12.44
CA THR A 158 1.45 16.34 -13.00
C THR A 158 1.44 17.44 -11.96
N ASN A 159 2.39 18.37 -12.03
CA ASN A 159 2.33 19.58 -11.23
C ASN A 159 1.40 20.60 -11.92
N MET A 160 0.16 20.71 -11.45
CA MET A 160 -0.80 21.70 -11.94
C MET A 160 -0.74 23.01 -11.16
N PHE A 161 -0.06 23.04 -10.01
CA PHE A 161 -0.07 24.14 -9.06
C PHE A 161 0.95 25.23 -9.41
N SER A 162 2.23 24.87 -9.47
CA SER A 162 3.32 25.78 -9.89
C SER A 162 3.93 25.40 -11.24
N GLY A 163 3.71 24.17 -11.68
CA GLY A 163 4.27 23.63 -12.93
C GLY A 163 3.60 24.17 -14.18
N ASN A 164 4.24 23.93 -15.33
CA ASN A 164 3.70 24.27 -16.64
C ASN A 164 3.53 23.03 -17.54
N ASP A 165 2.72 23.18 -18.58
CA ASP A 165 2.38 22.08 -19.49
C ASP A 165 3.61 21.50 -20.20
N LYS A 166 4.66 22.30 -20.47
CA LYS A 166 5.88 21.80 -21.13
C LYS A 166 6.60 20.80 -20.23
N GLU A 167 6.74 21.12 -18.94
CA GLU A 167 7.35 20.21 -17.96
C GLU A 167 6.51 18.94 -17.79
N ASN A 168 5.20 19.09 -17.62
CA ASN A 168 4.28 17.96 -17.46
C ASN A 168 4.33 17.02 -18.68
N MET A 169 4.30 17.57 -19.90
CA MET A 169 4.44 16.79 -21.13
C MET A 169 5.82 16.12 -21.24
N SER A 170 6.90 16.81 -20.85
CA SER A 170 8.25 16.25 -20.93
C SER A 170 8.47 15.08 -19.98
N MET A 171 7.81 15.08 -18.81
CA MET A 171 7.80 13.93 -17.93
C MET A 171 7.10 12.73 -18.59
N VAL A 172 5.96 12.93 -19.24
CA VAL A 172 5.26 11.84 -19.96
C VAL A 172 6.12 11.33 -21.13
N ASP A 173 6.71 12.25 -21.90
CA ASP A 173 7.61 11.95 -23.02
C ASP A 173 8.77 11.06 -22.56
N LEU A 174 9.41 11.38 -21.43
CA LEU A 174 10.53 10.60 -20.89
C LEU A 174 10.17 9.11 -20.77
N PHE A 175 9.02 8.78 -20.19
CA PHE A 175 8.63 7.38 -19.97
C PHE A 175 8.17 6.71 -21.27
N VAL A 176 7.31 7.37 -22.05
CA VAL A 176 6.77 6.80 -23.30
C VAL A 176 7.89 6.55 -24.33
N GLU A 177 8.78 7.52 -24.52
CA GLU A 177 9.88 7.42 -25.50
C GLU A 177 10.95 6.38 -25.07
N ASN A 178 10.96 6.00 -23.79
CA ASN A 178 11.81 4.93 -23.25
C ASN A 178 11.10 3.57 -23.16
N GLY A 179 9.92 3.43 -23.77
CA GLY A 179 9.18 2.16 -23.83
C GLY A 179 8.53 1.74 -22.52
N ILE A 180 8.41 2.65 -21.55
CA ILE A 180 7.64 2.39 -20.32
C ILE A 180 6.17 2.69 -20.56
N GLU A 181 5.32 1.73 -20.23
CA GLU A 181 3.88 1.95 -20.21
C GLU A 181 3.52 2.99 -19.15
N VAL A 182 2.87 4.08 -19.59
CA VAL A 182 2.23 5.04 -18.69
C VAL A 182 0.79 4.58 -18.47
N ARG A 183 0.56 3.89 -17.35
CA ARG A 183 -0.74 3.33 -16.96
C ARG A 183 -1.80 4.42 -16.78
N GLY A 184 -1.38 5.62 -16.38
CA GLY A 184 -2.29 6.73 -16.18
C GLY A 184 -1.57 8.02 -15.81
N ILE A 185 -2.28 9.15 -16.01
CA ILE A 185 -1.81 10.49 -15.66
C ILE A 185 -2.79 11.11 -14.67
N GLU A 186 -2.30 11.45 -13.49
CA GLU A 186 -3.04 12.18 -12.46
C GLU A 186 -2.82 13.69 -12.61
N LEU A 187 -3.90 14.46 -12.68
CA LEU A 187 -3.86 15.92 -12.78
C LEU A 187 -3.67 16.58 -11.40
N GLY A 188 -2.55 16.20 -10.76
CA GLY A 188 -2.05 16.65 -9.47
C GLY A 188 -2.63 15.93 -8.25
N ASN A 189 -2.43 16.51 -7.06
CA ASN A 189 -2.64 15.81 -5.79
C ASN A 189 -3.44 16.67 -4.78
N GLU A 190 -4.69 16.30 -4.50
CA GLU A 190 -5.55 16.88 -3.44
C GLU A 190 -5.78 18.40 -3.49
N TYR A 191 -5.97 18.98 -4.67
CA TYR A 191 -6.14 20.43 -4.84
C TYR A 191 -7.42 21.03 -4.21
N TYR A 192 -8.35 20.18 -3.79
CA TYR A 192 -9.50 20.57 -2.99
C TYR A 192 -9.13 21.11 -1.59
N PHE A 193 -7.88 20.98 -1.13
CA PHE A 193 -7.46 21.57 0.15
C PHE A 193 -7.22 23.08 0.08
N LYS A 194 -7.43 23.75 1.23
CA LYS A 194 -7.20 25.19 1.39
C LYS A 194 -5.76 25.63 1.10
N ALA A 195 -4.80 24.71 1.22
CA ALA A 195 -3.39 25.00 0.94
C ALA A 195 -3.13 25.46 -0.50
N TYR A 196 -4.05 25.19 -1.43
CA TYR A 196 -3.88 25.47 -2.85
C TYR A 196 -4.80 26.57 -3.37
N THR A 197 -5.53 27.28 -2.50
CA THR A 197 -6.52 28.29 -2.91
C THR A 197 -5.92 29.53 -3.57
N SER A 198 -4.60 29.72 -3.48
CA SER A 198 -3.88 30.76 -4.23
C SER A 198 -3.94 30.55 -5.74
N GLN A 199 -4.05 29.30 -6.19
CA GLN A 199 -4.20 28.93 -7.60
C GLN A 199 -5.57 28.33 -7.91
N PHE A 200 -6.15 27.59 -6.95
CA PHE A 200 -7.43 26.90 -7.09
C PHE A 200 -8.41 27.37 -6.00
N PRO A 201 -8.87 28.64 -6.05
CA PRO A 201 -9.84 29.16 -5.10
C PRO A 201 -11.14 28.35 -5.10
N ASP A 202 -11.48 27.71 -6.22
CA ASP A 202 -12.55 26.75 -6.38
C ASP A 202 -12.19 25.70 -7.45
N CYS A 203 -13.15 24.86 -7.81
CA CYS A 203 -12.97 23.81 -8.79
C CYS A 203 -12.98 24.30 -10.24
N GLU A 204 -13.56 25.48 -10.53
CA GLU A 204 -13.62 26.01 -11.90
C GLU A 204 -12.21 26.32 -12.39
N GLU A 205 -11.41 27.01 -11.57
CA GLU A 205 -10.02 27.33 -11.91
C GLU A 205 -9.17 26.06 -12.11
N TYR A 206 -9.41 25.03 -11.30
CA TYR A 206 -8.76 23.74 -11.45
C TYR A 206 -9.15 23.04 -12.76
N VAL A 207 -10.45 23.01 -13.09
CA VAL A 207 -10.96 22.44 -14.35
C VAL A 207 -10.38 23.16 -15.56
N GLY A 208 -10.37 24.49 -15.56
CA GLY A 208 -9.78 25.28 -16.63
C GLY A 208 -8.31 24.95 -16.88
N ARG A 209 -7.53 24.76 -15.80
CA ARG A 209 -6.13 24.30 -15.89
C ARG A 209 -6.00 22.89 -16.46
N CYS A 210 -6.89 21.98 -16.05
CA CYS A 210 -6.91 20.60 -16.52
C CYS A 210 -7.17 20.49 -18.02
N ILE A 211 -8.18 21.21 -18.53
CA ILE A 211 -8.57 21.16 -19.95
C ILE A 211 -7.39 21.52 -20.87
N SER A 212 -6.61 22.54 -20.51
CA SER A 212 -5.40 22.93 -21.27
C SER A 212 -4.41 21.78 -21.43
N LEU A 213 -4.05 21.12 -20.32
CA LEU A 213 -3.08 20.03 -20.35
C LEU A 213 -3.67 18.77 -21.01
N VAL A 214 -4.91 18.41 -20.70
CA VAL A 214 -5.60 17.24 -21.28
C VAL A 214 -5.68 17.36 -22.79
N THR A 215 -5.98 18.54 -23.33
CA THR A 215 -6.02 18.76 -24.78
C THR A 215 -4.68 18.41 -25.44
N LYS A 216 -3.57 18.81 -24.82
CA LYS A 216 -2.21 18.48 -25.30
C LYS A 216 -1.90 16.99 -25.15
N LEU A 217 -2.25 16.41 -24.01
CA LEU A 217 -2.09 14.98 -23.75
C LEU A 217 -2.86 14.15 -24.77
N ARG A 218 -4.13 14.45 -25.03
CA ARG A 218 -4.94 13.71 -26.01
C ARG A 218 -4.45 13.87 -27.43
N SER A 219 -3.89 15.04 -27.78
CA SER A 219 -3.31 15.25 -29.11
C SER A 219 -2.07 14.39 -29.36
N LYS A 220 -1.27 14.10 -28.33
CA LYS A 220 -0.02 13.32 -28.48
C LYS A 220 -0.19 11.84 -28.07
N TYR A 221 -0.99 11.60 -27.05
CA TYR A 221 -1.19 10.32 -26.35
C TYR A 221 -2.67 10.04 -26.10
N PRO A 222 -3.49 9.82 -27.15
CA PRO A 222 -4.94 9.68 -27.02
C PRO A 222 -5.37 8.53 -26.10
N ASN A 223 -4.56 7.47 -26.00
CA ASN A 223 -4.89 6.24 -25.27
C ASN A 223 -4.42 6.21 -23.80
N ILE A 224 -3.62 7.18 -23.35
CA ILE A 224 -3.21 7.21 -21.93
C ILE A 224 -4.37 7.78 -21.11
N PRO A 225 -4.88 7.06 -20.10
CA PRO A 225 -5.99 7.56 -19.32
C PRO A 225 -5.55 8.71 -18.40
N VAL A 226 -6.45 9.68 -18.22
CA VAL A 226 -6.22 10.89 -17.43
C VAL A 226 -7.26 10.98 -16.31
N ALA A 227 -6.79 11.31 -15.12
CA ALA A 227 -7.60 11.37 -13.91
C ALA A 227 -7.52 12.71 -13.18
N VAL A 228 -8.64 13.18 -12.64
CA VAL A 228 -8.76 14.44 -11.88
C VAL A 228 -8.88 14.19 -10.38
N THR A 229 -8.45 15.14 -9.54
CA THR A 229 -8.52 14.98 -8.08
C THR A 229 -9.92 15.24 -7.54
N ALA A 230 -10.64 14.21 -7.11
CA ALA A 230 -11.88 14.36 -6.37
C ALA A 230 -11.60 14.56 -4.87
N ALA A 231 -12.43 15.37 -4.22
CA ALA A 231 -12.41 15.52 -2.78
C ALA A 231 -12.99 14.28 -2.08
N ASN A 232 -12.49 13.99 -0.88
CA ASN A 232 -13.02 12.89 -0.08
C ASN A 232 -14.52 13.03 0.17
N PRO A 233 -15.25 11.90 0.30
CA PRO A 233 -16.68 11.94 0.52
C PRO A 233 -16.96 12.68 1.84
N PRO A 234 -18.07 13.43 1.95
CA PRO A 234 -18.38 14.24 3.14
C PRO A 234 -18.85 13.40 4.35
N ILE A 235 -18.41 12.15 4.44
CA ILE A 235 -18.73 11.20 5.51
C ILE A 235 -17.69 11.36 6.61
N GLY A 236 -18.13 11.77 7.80
CA GLY A 236 -17.22 12.00 8.94
C GLY A 236 -16.24 13.18 8.75
N VAL A 237 -16.49 14.05 7.75
CA VAL A 237 -15.68 15.24 7.49
C VAL A 237 -16.21 16.41 8.33
N ALA A 238 -15.30 17.21 8.89
CA ALA A 238 -15.64 18.43 9.61
C ALA A 238 -16.49 19.38 8.73
N TYR A 239 -17.51 20.00 9.33
CA TYR A 239 -18.47 20.86 8.63
C TYR A 239 -17.81 21.95 7.77
N SER A 240 -16.71 22.54 8.25
CA SER A 240 -15.99 23.61 7.56
C SER A 240 -15.29 23.19 6.26
N LEU A 241 -15.03 21.89 6.07
CA LEU A 241 -14.48 21.34 4.82
C LEU A 241 -15.58 20.74 3.93
N LYS A 242 -16.70 20.33 4.53
CA LYS A 242 -17.81 19.65 3.86
C LYS A 242 -18.32 20.45 2.67
N ASN A 243 -18.58 21.75 2.82
CA ASN A 243 -19.14 22.57 1.74
C ASN A 243 -18.18 22.68 0.55
N ARG A 244 -16.88 22.85 0.79
CA ARG A 244 -15.89 22.90 -0.28
C ARG A 244 -15.76 21.57 -1.00
N PHE A 245 -15.74 20.45 -0.26
CA PHE A 245 -15.56 19.12 -0.86
C PHE A 245 -16.77 18.72 -1.71
N VAL A 246 -17.98 19.01 -1.22
CA VAL A 246 -19.22 18.79 -1.98
C VAL A 246 -19.23 19.64 -3.24
N ALA A 247 -19.05 20.96 -3.12
CA ALA A 247 -19.05 21.86 -4.28
C ALA A 247 -17.95 21.50 -5.30
N TRP A 248 -16.77 21.08 -4.83
CA TRP A 248 -15.68 20.62 -5.68
C TRP A 248 -16.09 19.38 -6.49
N ASN A 249 -16.64 18.38 -5.82
CA ASN A 249 -17.04 17.14 -6.49
C ASN A 249 -18.24 17.33 -7.43
N GLU A 250 -19.25 18.12 -7.02
CA GLU A 250 -20.41 18.45 -7.86
C GLU A 250 -20.00 19.19 -9.13
N ARG A 251 -19.00 20.07 -9.05
CA ARG A 251 -18.46 20.76 -10.22
C ARG A 251 -17.66 19.81 -11.12
N LEU A 252 -16.77 18.99 -10.56
CA LEU A 252 -16.01 18.00 -11.34
C LEU A 252 -16.92 16.99 -12.06
N ALA A 253 -18.00 16.55 -11.41
CA ALA A 253 -18.90 15.54 -11.97
C ALA A 253 -19.62 15.98 -13.26
N GLN A 254 -19.61 17.28 -13.56
CA GLN A 254 -20.20 17.85 -14.78
C GLN A 254 -19.28 17.74 -16.00
N GLU A 255 -18.03 17.28 -15.82
CA GLU A 255 -17.01 17.27 -16.86
C GLU A 255 -16.79 15.88 -17.47
N ASP A 256 -16.50 15.84 -18.78
CA ASP A 256 -16.33 14.61 -19.57
C ASP A 256 -14.91 14.43 -20.14
N PHE A 257 -14.03 15.43 -20.02
CA PHE A 257 -12.69 15.40 -20.62
C PHE A 257 -11.71 14.37 -19.99
N TYR A 258 -12.07 13.75 -18.88
CA TYR A 258 -11.24 12.81 -18.12
C TYR A 258 -11.88 11.43 -18.00
N ASP A 259 -11.07 10.37 -17.84
CA ASP A 259 -11.52 8.97 -17.79
C ASP A 259 -11.79 8.48 -16.36
N ALA A 260 -11.08 9.05 -15.39
CA ALA A 260 -11.12 8.61 -14.00
C ALA A 260 -11.11 9.78 -13.02
N TYR A 261 -11.53 9.53 -11.79
CA TYR A 261 -11.30 10.46 -10.68
C TYR A 261 -10.51 9.78 -9.58
N ILE A 262 -9.66 10.58 -8.95
CA ILE A 262 -8.71 10.17 -7.93
C ILE A 262 -9.33 10.42 -6.56
N VAL A 263 -9.26 9.42 -5.70
CA VAL A 263 -9.67 9.50 -4.29
C VAL A 263 -8.53 9.02 -3.41
N HIS A 264 -8.42 9.57 -2.21
CA HIS A 264 -7.43 9.13 -1.22
C HIS A 264 -8.12 8.66 0.05
N PHE A 265 -7.67 7.54 0.61
CA PHE A 265 -8.30 6.98 1.81
C PHE A 265 -7.30 6.71 2.92
N TYR A 266 -7.45 7.46 4.02
CA TYR A 266 -6.75 7.20 5.25
C TYR A 266 -7.74 7.02 6.38
N SER A 267 -7.83 5.81 6.95
CA SER A 267 -8.66 5.60 8.13
C SER A 267 -8.11 6.37 9.33
N LYS A 268 -9.01 7.03 10.07
CA LYS A 268 -8.68 7.90 11.21
C LYS A 268 -9.38 7.44 12.47
N SER A 269 -8.65 7.47 13.59
CA SER A 269 -9.16 7.11 14.91
C SER A 269 -8.70 8.11 15.98
N PRO A 270 -9.02 9.43 15.83
CA PRO A 270 -8.49 10.47 16.71
C PRO A 270 -8.85 10.25 18.18
N ASP A 271 -10.08 9.79 18.47
CA ASP A 271 -10.50 9.49 19.84
C ASP A 271 -9.66 8.36 20.47
N CYS A 272 -9.14 7.43 19.66
CA CYS A 272 -8.25 6.38 20.12
C CYS A 272 -6.83 6.88 20.35
N ASP A 273 -6.36 7.86 19.56
CA ASP A 273 -5.00 8.39 19.60
C ASP A 273 -4.64 8.99 20.98
N GLU A 274 -5.65 9.45 21.73
CA GLU A 274 -5.53 10.09 23.04
C GLU A 274 -5.57 9.09 24.22
N LEU A 275 -5.88 7.81 23.98
CA LEU A 275 -5.94 6.80 25.05
C LEU A 275 -4.54 6.50 25.59
N GLU A 276 -4.36 6.59 26.91
CA GLU A 276 -3.05 6.38 27.56
C GLU A 276 -2.60 4.92 27.52
N ASN A 277 -3.53 3.98 27.79
CA ASN A 277 -3.24 2.57 27.74
C ASN A 277 -3.04 2.11 26.29
N ILE A 278 -1.86 1.55 25.99
CA ILE A 278 -1.48 1.13 24.63
C ILE A 278 -2.39 0.02 24.08
N GLU A 279 -2.80 -0.93 24.90
CA GLU A 279 -3.62 -2.05 24.47
C GLU A 279 -5.03 -1.59 24.14
N GLU A 280 -5.63 -0.77 25.02
CA GLU A 280 -6.93 -0.13 24.78
C GLU A 280 -6.89 0.76 23.54
N ARG A 281 -5.81 1.55 23.36
CA ARG A 281 -5.58 2.40 22.20
C ARG A 281 -5.59 1.61 20.89
N PHE A 282 -4.80 0.54 20.81
CA PHE A 282 -4.68 -0.26 19.59
C PHE A 282 -5.94 -1.08 19.32
N ASN A 283 -6.60 -1.59 20.37
CA ASN A 283 -7.90 -2.25 20.23
C ASN A 283 -9.00 -1.29 19.75
N CYS A 284 -9.05 -0.07 20.29
CA CYS A 284 -9.92 1.00 19.81
C CYS A 284 -9.64 1.31 18.33
N ALA A 285 -8.36 1.48 17.97
CA ALA A 285 -7.94 1.77 16.61
C ALA A 285 -8.33 0.65 15.64
N ARG A 286 -8.16 -0.63 16.01
CA ARG A 286 -8.57 -1.80 15.21
C ARG A 286 -10.04 -1.69 14.82
N SER A 287 -10.92 -1.58 15.83
CA SER A 287 -12.37 -1.53 15.61
C SER A 287 -12.81 -0.28 14.83
N LYS A 288 -12.22 0.89 15.13
CA LYS A 288 -12.55 2.13 14.39
C LYS A 288 -12.06 2.08 12.95
N ASN A 289 -10.88 1.53 12.70
CA ASN A 289 -10.31 1.45 11.36
C ASN A 289 -11.13 0.53 10.46
N LEU A 290 -11.49 -0.66 10.95
CA LEU A 290 -12.37 -1.59 10.22
C LEU A 290 -13.73 -0.96 9.91
N ARG A 291 -14.35 -0.32 10.91
CA ARG A 291 -15.63 0.36 10.70
C ARG A 291 -15.52 1.49 9.66
N ASN A 292 -14.47 2.30 9.71
CA ASN A 292 -14.27 3.39 8.77
C ASN A 292 -14.03 2.87 7.35
N GLN A 293 -13.28 1.78 7.20
CA GLN A 293 -13.09 1.11 5.93
C GLN A 293 -14.42 0.63 5.38
N GLN A 294 -15.22 -0.11 6.15
CA GLN A 294 -16.54 -0.58 5.72
C GLN A 294 -17.46 0.57 5.30
N LEU A 295 -17.47 1.69 6.04
CA LEU A 295 -18.23 2.88 5.69
C LEU A 295 -17.71 3.52 4.39
N TRP A 296 -16.39 3.59 4.20
CA TRP A 296 -15.81 4.13 2.97
C TRP A 296 -16.11 3.26 1.76
N SER A 297 -15.88 1.95 1.85
CA SER A 297 -16.10 1.00 0.77
C SER A 297 -17.57 0.86 0.37
N LYS A 298 -18.49 1.02 1.33
CA LYS A 298 -19.93 0.95 1.05
C LYS A 298 -20.53 2.30 0.69
N ASP A 299 -20.43 3.27 1.58
CA ASP A 299 -21.13 4.55 1.45
C ASP A 299 -20.28 5.60 0.73
N GLY A 300 -18.96 5.57 0.93
CA GLY A 300 -18.02 6.46 0.23
C GLY A 300 -17.95 6.17 -1.27
N LEU A 301 -17.76 4.91 -1.66
CA LEU A 301 -17.74 4.51 -3.08
C LEU A 301 -19.10 4.73 -3.73
N ARG A 302 -20.21 4.41 -3.04
CA ARG A 302 -21.56 4.70 -3.53
C ARG A 302 -21.79 6.20 -3.77
N TYR A 303 -21.36 7.06 -2.83
CA TYR A 303 -21.43 8.51 -3.02
C TYR A 303 -20.76 8.94 -4.33
N PHE A 304 -19.58 8.40 -4.62
CA PHE A 304 -18.88 8.76 -5.85
C PHE A 304 -19.58 8.21 -7.10
N GLN A 305 -20.07 6.97 -7.08
CA GLN A 305 -20.80 6.37 -8.20
C GLN A 305 -22.11 7.10 -8.51
N GLU A 306 -22.85 7.50 -7.47
CA GLU A 306 -24.09 8.29 -7.62
C GLU A 306 -23.81 9.67 -8.23
N LEU A 307 -22.65 10.26 -7.91
CA LEU A 307 -22.29 11.60 -8.35
C LEU A 307 -21.62 11.64 -9.73
N PHE A 308 -20.64 10.78 -9.96
CA PHE A 308 -19.82 10.74 -11.17
C PHE A 308 -20.34 9.74 -12.22
N GLY A 309 -21.31 8.90 -11.86
CA GLY A 309 -21.78 7.79 -12.69
C GLY A 309 -20.92 6.55 -12.57
N ASN A 310 -21.41 5.43 -13.13
CA ASN A 310 -20.73 4.13 -13.09
C ASN A 310 -19.72 3.92 -14.22
N ASP A 311 -19.70 4.80 -15.22
CA ASP A 311 -18.82 4.68 -16.39
C ASP A 311 -17.43 5.29 -16.14
N LYS A 312 -17.32 6.19 -15.16
CA LYS A 312 -16.04 6.81 -14.77
C LYS A 312 -15.29 5.90 -13.80
N LYS A 313 -14.01 5.70 -14.08
CA LYS A 313 -13.14 4.84 -13.26
C LYS A 313 -12.78 5.50 -11.93
N ILE A 314 -12.59 4.69 -10.90
CA ILE A 314 -12.17 5.16 -9.58
C ILE A 314 -10.72 4.76 -9.34
N TRP A 315 -9.85 5.74 -9.10
CA TRP A 315 -8.45 5.50 -8.77
C TRP A 315 -8.19 5.86 -7.29
N LEU A 316 -7.89 4.86 -6.47
CA LEU A 316 -7.45 5.03 -5.08
C LEU A 316 -5.92 5.19 -5.05
N THR A 317 -5.41 6.37 -5.41
CA THR A 317 -3.96 6.54 -5.64
C THR A 317 -3.14 6.90 -4.39
N GLU A 318 -3.80 6.93 -3.24
CA GLU A 318 -3.13 7.06 -1.95
C GLU A 318 -3.98 6.47 -0.82
N TYR A 319 -3.48 5.41 -0.17
CA TYR A 319 -4.13 4.86 1.02
C TYR A 319 -3.14 4.34 2.07
N ASN A 320 -3.56 4.39 3.34
CA ASN A 320 -2.95 3.74 4.50
C ASN A 320 -3.83 3.95 5.77
N VAL A 321 -3.34 3.60 6.96
CA VAL A 321 -3.88 4.14 8.22
C VAL A 321 -3.35 5.56 8.48
N LYS A 322 -4.09 6.41 9.20
CA LYS A 322 -3.59 7.71 9.66
C LYS A 322 -2.66 7.54 10.87
N ASN A 323 -2.03 8.64 11.32
CA ASN A 323 -1.16 8.71 12.50
C ASN A 323 0.05 7.76 12.52
N VAL A 324 0.48 7.26 11.36
CA VAL A 324 1.62 6.34 11.24
C VAL A 324 2.94 6.91 11.76
N PHE A 325 3.16 8.22 11.69
CA PHE A 325 4.42 8.80 12.15
C PHE A 325 4.54 8.88 13.67
N LYS A 326 3.45 8.67 14.41
CA LYS A 326 3.43 8.77 15.88
C LYS A 326 3.13 7.43 16.55
N GLN A 327 2.24 6.62 15.99
CA GLN A 327 1.67 5.49 16.72
C GLN A 327 1.60 4.21 15.87
N TYR A 328 0.96 4.27 14.70
CA TYR A 328 0.58 3.05 13.98
C TYR A 328 1.57 2.61 12.89
N GLY A 329 2.61 3.41 12.59
CA GLY A 329 3.57 3.08 11.55
C GLY A 329 4.48 1.92 11.94
N ASN A 330 4.66 0.98 11.03
CA ASN A 330 5.41 -0.26 11.19
C ASN A 330 4.88 -1.13 12.35
N THR A 331 3.56 -1.32 12.41
CA THR A 331 2.90 -2.16 13.41
C THR A 331 1.97 -3.20 12.78
N ALA A 332 1.62 -4.24 13.52
CA ALA A 332 0.71 -5.30 13.07
C ALA A 332 -0.66 -4.74 12.66
N ILE A 333 -1.23 -3.78 13.40
CA ILE A 333 -2.50 -3.14 13.00
C ILE A 333 -2.42 -2.47 11.62
N GLN A 334 -1.29 -1.84 11.27
CA GLN A 334 -1.13 -1.25 9.94
C GLN A 334 -1.13 -2.34 8.87
N ALA A 335 -0.37 -3.41 9.07
CA ALA A 335 -0.28 -4.50 8.10
C ALA A 335 -1.64 -5.20 7.92
N LEU A 336 -2.31 -5.55 9.03
CA LEU A 336 -3.61 -6.22 9.02
C LEU A 336 -4.70 -5.34 8.38
N TYR A 337 -4.75 -4.04 8.71
CA TYR A 337 -5.67 -3.11 8.05
C TYR A 337 -5.46 -3.03 6.54
N ASN A 338 -4.20 -2.94 6.09
CA ASN A 338 -3.92 -2.84 4.66
C ASN A 338 -4.23 -4.16 3.94
N ALA A 339 -4.00 -5.31 4.57
CA ALA A 339 -4.41 -6.61 4.04
C ALA A 339 -5.93 -6.65 3.84
N ASP A 340 -6.68 -6.30 4.89
CA ASP A 340 -8.14 -6.28 4.91
C ASP A 340 -8.72 -5.37 3.81
N LEU A 341 -8.20 -4.14 3.70
CA LEU A 341 -8.58 -3.19 2.66
C LEU A 341 -8.30 -3.73 1.25
N ILE A 342 -7.15 -4.39 1.02
CA ILE A 342 -6.86 -4.99 -0.29
C ILE A 342 -7.86 -6.12 -0.60
N LEU A 343 -8.21 -6.98 0.36
CA LEU A 343 -9.19 -8.04 0.14
C LEU A 343 -10.59 -7.48 -0.18
N ASP A 344 -10.97 -6.38 0.46
CA ASP A 344 -12.21 -5.66 0.19
C ASP A 344 -12.20 -5.01 -1.20
N LEU A 345 -11.08 -4.38 -1.61
CA LEU A 345 -10.91 -3.83 -2.96
C LEU A 345 -10.94 -4.91 -4.05
N MET A 346 -10.35 -6.09 -3.80
CA MET A 346 -10.41 -7.21 -4.74
C MET A 346 -11.84 -7.73 -4.93
N ARG A 347 -12.68 -7.63 -3.89
CA ARG A 347 -14.11 -7.95 -3.99
C ARG A 347 -14.90 -6.85 -4.66
N ASN A 348 -14.56 -5.59 -4.38
CA ASN A 348 -15.26 -4.43 -4.89
C ASN A 348 -14.67 -3.96 -6.21
N ARG A 349 -15.29 -4.39 -7.30
CA ARG A 349 -14.90 -4.07 -8.68
C ARG A 349 -15.06 -2.59 -9.08
N SER A 350 -15.43 -1.71 -8.16
CA SER A 350 -15.62 -0.28 -8.44
C SER A 350 -14.30 0.49 -8.51
N VAL A 351 -13.20 -0.07 -8.00
CA VAL A 351 -11.88 0.57 -8.00
C VAL A 351 -11.01 -0.07 -9.07
N ASP A 352 -10.55 0.74 -10.02
CA ASP A 352 -9.75 0.30 -11.18
C ASP A 352 -8.26 0.29 -10.88
N LEU A 353 -7.80 1.16 -9.99
CA LEU A 353 -6.38 1.35 -9.68
C LEU A 353 -6.25 1.66 -8.19
N ALA A 354 -5.35 0.97 -7.49
CA ALA A 354 -5.03 1.29 -6.10
C ALA A 354 -3.53 1.37 -5.88
N ILE A 355 -3.09 2.39 -5.15
CA ILE A 355 -1.68 2.70 -4.94
C ILE A 355 -1.42 2.93 -3.46
N TYR A 356 -0.61 2.04 -2.89
CA TYR A 356 -0.24 2.11 -1.49
C TYR A 356 0.78 3.23 -1.25
N HIS A 357 0.55 4.02 -0.21
CA HIS A 357 1.49 5.03 0.26
C HIS A 357 2.23 4.47 1.46
N ASN A 358 3.53 4.15 1.41
CA ASN A 358 4.46 4.29 0.29
C ASN A 358 5.55 3.19 0.27
N LEU A 359 6.33 3.12 -0.81
CA LEU A 359 7.27 2.04 -1.06
C LEU A 359 8.49 2.09 -0.13
N LEU A 360 9.24 3.19 -0.15
CA LEU A 360 10.52 3.33 0.54
C LEU A 360 10.71 4.75 1.09
N THR A 361 11.07 4.86 2.38
CA THR A 361 11.47 6.14 3.01
C THR A 361 12.53 5.92 4.10
N SER A 362 13.06 6.98 4.69
CA SER A 362 13.89 6.91 5.92
C SER A 362 13.09 7.08 7.22
N SER A 363 11.77 7.17 7.15
CA SER A 363 10.89 7.53 8.28
C SER A 363 9.99 6.37 8.70
N TYR A 364 9.72 6.18 10.00
CA TYR A 364 8.90 5.09 10.57
C TYR A 364 7.41 5.09 10.19
N GLY A 365 6.98 5.97 9.29
CA GLY A 365 5.58 6.13 8.92
C GLY A 365 5.11 5.09 7.89
N PHE A 366 4.77 5.59 6.71
CA PHE A 366 4.02 4.87 5.69
C PHE A 366 4.76 3.74 4.96
N ALA A 367 6.09 3.73 5.02
CA ALA A 367 6.91 2.92 4.12
C ALA A 367 6.78 1.41 4.35
N MET A 368 6.91 0.62 3.29
CA MET A 368 7.21 -0.81 3.38
C MET A 368 8.70 -1.03 3.65
N ILE A 369 9.57 -0.28 2.99
CA ILE A 369 11.02 -0.39 3.17
C ILE A 369 11.54 0.86 3.89
N ASN A 370 12.37 0.66 4.91
CA ASN A 370 13.11 1.71 5.56
C ASN A 370 14.56 1.76 5.07
N MET A 371 15.04 2.94 4.70
CA MET A 371 16.47 3.21 4.55
C MET A 371 17.01 3.90 5.80
N THR A 372 17.93 3.26 6.51
CA THR A 372 18.67 3.85 7.63
C THR A 372 20.15 3.96 7.30
N GLY A 373 20.95 4.59 8.17
CA GLY A 373 22.40 4.63 8.01
C GLY A 373 23.07 3.24 8.05
N SER A 374 22.36 2.20 8.52
CA SER A 374 22.84 0.83 8.61
C SER A 374 22.34 -0.09 7.49
N GLY A 375 21.47 0.38 6.60
CA GLY A 375 21.00 -0.36 5.43
C GLY A 375 19.50 -0.30 5.19
N LEU A 376 19.00 -1.27 4.41
CA LEU A 376 17.59 -1.44 4.06
C LEU A 376 16.90 -2.46 4.96
N TYR A 377 15.73 -2.08 5.48
CA TYR A 377 14.95 -2.90 6.40
C TYR A 377 13.50 -3.03 5.92
N ASP A 378 13.03 -4.27 5.83
CA ASP A 378 11.63 -4.57 5.57
C ASP A 378 10.79 -4.21 6.80
N ARG A 379 9.55 -3.80 6.58
CA ARG A 379 8.57 -3.51 7.64
C ARG A 379 7.44 -4.52 7.63
N VAL A 380 6.58 -4.44 8.64
CA VAL A 380 5.40 -5.31 8.71
C VAL A 380 4.55 -5.21 7.43
N ALA A 381 4.39 -4.00 6.88
CA ALA A 381 3.66 -3.80 5.62
C ALA A 381 4.30 -4.56 4.43
N THR A 382 5.63 -4.72 4.39
CA THR A 382 6.29 -5.55 3.36
C THR A 382 5.77 -6.98 3.36
N GLN A 383 5.53 -7.56 4.55
CA GLN A 383 5.04 -8.94 4.66
C GLN A 383 3.62 -9.06 4.10
N THR A 384 2.80 -8.02 4.24
CA THR A 384 1.46 -7.99 3.63
C THR A 384 1.53 -8.07 2.11
N PHE A 385 2.35 -7.23 1.47
CA PHE A 385 2.42 -7.19 0.00
C PHE A 385 3.15 -8.40 -0.59
N LYS A 386 4.15 -8.97 0.11
CA LYS A 386 4.80 -10.22 -0.29
C LYS A 386 3.79 -11.35 -0.52
N LEU A 387 2.77 -11.47 0.34
CA LEU A 387 1.74 -12.52 0.22
C LEU A 387 0.83 -12.34 -1.01
N PHE A 388 0.79 -11.13 -1.60
CA PHE A 388 0.10 -10.86 -2.85
C PHE A 388 1.02 -10.93 -4.08
N SER A 389 2.34 -10.97 -3.90
CA SER A 389 3.31 -10.90 -5.00
C SER A 389 3.19 -12.07 -6.00
N HIS A 390 2.74 -13.24 -5.55
CA HIS A 390 2.54 -14.44 -6.36
C HIS A 390 1.28 -14.42 -7.22
N LEU A 391 0.39 -13.43 -7.05
CA LEU A 391 -0.81 -13.30 -7.87
C LEU A 391 -0.46 -13.07 -9.34
N ASN A 392 -1.33 -13.55 -10.22
CA ASN A 392 -1.25 -13.28 -11.65
C ASN A 392 -2.65 -13.28 -12.27
N GLU A 393 -2.74 -12.91 -13.54
CA GLU A 393 -4.00 -12.73 -14.28
C GLU A 393 -4.84 -14.01 -14.43
N SER A 394 -4.27 -15.19 -14.16
CA SER A 394 -5.04 -16.45 -14.21
C SER A 394 -6.00 -16.63 -13.04
N TYR A 395 -5.83 -15.86 -11.96
CA TYR A 395 -6.67 -15.94 -10.79
C TYR A 395 -7.99 -15.19 -10.97
N LYS A 396 -9.06 -15.85 -10.54
CA LYS A 396 -10.40 -15.28 -10.41
C LYS A 396 -10.79 -15.24 -8.94
N VAL A 397 -11.39 -14.15 -8.52
CA VAL A 397 -12.08 -14.05 -7.23
C VAL A 397 -13.31 -14.93 -7.26
N LEU A 398 -13.45 -15.80 -6.27
CA LEU A 398 -14.68 -16.57 -6.06
C LEU A 398 -15.63 -15.76 -5.17
N PRO A 399 -16.90 -15.56 -5.56
CA PRO A 399 -17.87 -14.93 -4.68
C PRO A 399 -18.10 -15.81 -3.45
N PHE A 400 -18.17 -15.18 -2.28
CA PHE A 400 -18.40 -15.94 -1.05
C PHE A 400 -19.79 -16.57 -1.03
N SER A 401 -19.83 -17.89 -0.98
CA SER A 401 -21.00 -18.64 -0.53
C SER A 401 -21.10 -18.55 0.99
N LYS A 402 -21.73 -17.47 1.48
CA LYS A 402 -22.50 -17.44 2.74
C LYS A 402 -21.75 -17.91 4.01
N VAL A 403 -21.03 -17.02 4.69
CA VAL A 403 -20.46 -17.31 6.03
C VAL A 403 -21.60 -17.39 7.06
N THR A 404 -21.74 -18.50 7.79
CA THR A 404 -22.49 -18.50 9.04
C THR A 404 -21.68 -17.80 10.13
N LYS A 405 -22.13 -16.60 10.52
CA LYS A 405 -21.64 -15.82 11.67
C LYS A 405 -20.13 -15.52 11.62
N GLN A 406 -19.75 -14.65 10.68
CA GLN A 406 -18.40 -14.10 10.58
C GLN A 406 -18.06 -13.33 11.87
N ASP A 407 -16.91 -13.63 12.46
CA ASP A 407 -16.30 -12.74 13.45
C ASP A 407 -15.97 -11.42 12.74
N GLU A 408 -16.32 -10.28 13.33
CA GLU A 408 -16.11 -8.97 12.69
C GLU A 408 -14.64 -8.63 12.46
N PHE A 409 -13.73 -9.38 13.11
CA PHE A 409 -12.28 -9.24 12.98
C PHE A 409 -11.63 -10.29 12.07
N VAL A 410 -12.43 -11.12 11.40
CA VAL A 410 -11.91 -12.14 10.48
C VAL A 410 -12.41 -11.85 9.07
N GLU A 411 -11.48 -11.65 8.16
CA GLU A 411 -11.77 -11.43 6.74
C GLU A 411 -11.10 -12.51 5.89
N GLN A 412 -11.78 -12.95 4.83
CA GLN A 412 -11.30 -14.06 4.00
C GLN A 412 -11.50 -13.74 2.54
N LEU A 413 -10.60 -14.16 1.64
CA LEU A 413 -10.81 -14.09 0.19
C LEU A 413 -10.34 -15.37 -0.47
N ILE A 414 -11.17 -15.96 -1.33
CA ILE A 414 -10.81 -17.16 -2.07
C ILE A 414 -10.63 -16.79 -3.53
N LEU A 415 -9.49 -17.16 -4.08
CA LEU A 415 -9.17 -17.07 -5.49
C LEU A 415 -8.97 -18.46 -6.07
N TYR A 416 -9.25 -18.62 -7.35
CA TYR A 416 -9.02 -19.86 -8.08
C TYR A 416 -8.35 -19.60 -9.43
N SER A 417 -7.37 -20.42 -9.76
CA SER A 417 -6.78 -20.49 -11.10
C SER A 417 -7.02 -21.88 -11.70
N GLU A 418 -7.81 -21.93 -12.77
CA GLU A 418 -8.00 -23.14 -13.58
C GLU A 418 -6.68 -23.60 -14.20
N LYS A 419 -5.85 -22.66 -14.65
CA LYS A 419 -4.55 -22.92 -15.29
C LYS A 419 -3.59 -23.63 -14.33
N GLU A 420 -3.59 -23.21 -13.07
CA GLU A 420 -2.71 -23.77 -12.03
C GLU A 420 -3.39 -24.93 -11.27
N ASN A 421 -4.68 -25.18 -11.50
CA ASN A 421 -5.54 -26.05 -10.69
C ASN A 421 -5.36 -25.78 -9.18
N LYS A 422 -5.36 -24.51 -8.80
CA LYS A 422 -4.95 -24.06 -7.46
C LYS A 422 -5.90 -23.00 -6.91
N TYR A 423 -6.21 -23.13 -5.63
CA TYR A 423 -6.93 -22.13 -4.85
C TYR A 423 -5.94 -21.37 -3.96
N LEU A 424 -6.15 -20.06 -3.84
CA LEU A 424 -5.49 -19.23 -2.83
C LEU A 424 -6.57 -18.73 -1.87
N CYS A 425 -6.47 -19.11 -0.60
CA CYS A 425 -7.34 -18.61 0.45
C CYS A 425 -6.55 -17.62 1.32
N TYR A 426 -6.84 -16.34 1.13
CA TYR A 426 -6.34 -15.26 1.96
C TYR A 426 -7.19 -15.14 3.22
N VAL A 427 -6.57 -15.03 4.38
CA VAL A 427 -7.26 -14.91 5.66
C VAL A 427 -6.57 -13.90 6.55
N VAL A 428 -7.29 -12.85 6.93
CA VAL A 428 -6.89 -11.87 7.93
C VAL A 428 -7.60 -12.22 9.24
N ASN A 429 -6.85 -12.52 10.29
CA ASN A 429 -7.37 -12.65 11.65
C ASN A 429 -6.88 -11.47 12.50
N GLN A 430 -7.70 -10.44 12.66
CA GLN A 430 -7.43 -9.33 13.57
C GLN A 430 -7.92 -9.60 15.00
N GLY A 431 -8.53 -10.76 15.25
CA GLY A 431 -9.05 -11.18 16.54
C GLY A 431 -7.96 -11.56 17.53
N GLU A 432 -8.36 -11.64 18.80
CA GLU A 432 -7.51 -12.08 19.93
C GLU A 432 -7.43 -13.60 20.06
N ASP A 433 -8.32 -14.32 19.38
CA ASP A 433 -8.43 -15.76 19.44
C ASP A 433 -7.84 -16.41 18.17
N MET A 434 -7.33 -17.62 18.35
CA MET A 434 -6.99 -18.51 17.25
C MET A 434 -8.27 -18.90 16.51
N ILE A 435 -8.19 -18.92 15.18
CA ILE A 435 -9.28 -19.41 14.33
C ILE A 435 -8.88 -20.72 13.68
N SER A 436 -9.86 -21.59 13.46
CA SER A 436 -9.65 -22.89 12.83
C SER A 436 -10.46 -22.98 11.56
N LEU A 437 -9.78 -23.28 10.46
CA LEU A 437 -10.32 -23.39 9.12
C LEU A 437 -10.38 -24.85 8.68
N ARG A 438 -11.51 -25.29 8.13
CA ARG A 438 -11.66 -26.65 7.60
C ARG A 438 -11.39 -26.66 6.10
N ILE A 439 -10.49 -27.51 5.61
CA ILE A 439 -10.19 -27.66 4.18
C ILE A 439 -11.32 -28.49 3.51
N PRO A 440 -11.90 -28.04 2.38
CA PRO A 440 -12.95 -28.77 1.68
C PRO A 440 -12.59 -30.22 1.34
N GLU A 441 -13.58 -31.12 1.36
CA GLU A 441 -13.35 -32.56 1.17
C GLU A 441 -12.88 -32.92 -0.25
N ASN A 442 -13.21 -32.09 -1.24
CA ASN A 442 -12.91 -32.30 -2.64
C ASN A 442 -11.54 -31.77 -3.10
N THR A 443 -10.68 -31.28 -2.19
CA THR A 443 -9.34 -30.81 -2.52
C THR A 443 -8.22 -31.70 -1.99
N SER A 444 -6.98 -31.37 -2.36
CA SER A 444 -5.79 -31.87 -1.66
C SER A 444 -5.88 -31.53 -0.18
N LYS A 445 -5.46 -32.49 0.67
CA LYS A 445 -5.28 -32.29 2.10
C LYS A 445 -3.86 -31.84 2.47
N ARG A 446 -2.96 -31.87 1.48
CA ARG A 446 -1.65 -31.21 1.56
C ARG A 446 -1.81 -29.78 1.05
N VAL A 447 -1.54 -28.82 1.93
CA VAL A 447 -1.64 -27.38 1.67
C VAL A 447 -0.32 -26.69 1.99
N GLU A 448 -0.06 -25.58 1.32
CA GLU A 448 1.07 -24.70 1.64
C GLU A 448 0.52 -23.45 2.33
N LEU A 449 1.06 -23.11 3.49
CA LEU A 449 0.63 -22.01 4.32
C LEU A 449 1.77 -21.00 4.43
N HIS A 450 1.54 -19.79 3.94
CA HIS A 450 2.46 -18.67 4.07
C HIS A 450 1.77 -17.54 4.82
N GLY A 451 2.50 -16.83 5.67
CA GLY A 451 1.89 -15.72 6.39
C GLY A 451 2.80 -15.04 7.37
N PHE A 452 2.21 -14.14 8.14
CA PHE A 452 2.78 -13.65 9.37
C PHE A 452 1.73 -13.59 10.48
N ASN A 453 2.18 -13.68 11.72
CA ASN A 453 1.37 -13.38 12.90
C ASN A 453 2.11 -12.41 13.81
N ALA A 454 1.37 -11.82 14.74
CA ALA A 454 1.93 -10.94 15.74
C ALA A 454 1.48 -11.31 17.15
N ASP A 455 2.32 -11.03 18.14
CA ASP A 455 1.95 -11.19 19.55
C ASP A 455 0.85 -10.19 19.95
N LYS A 456 0.94 -8.97 19.40
CA LYS A 456 0.07 -7.84 19.72
C LYS A 456 -0.13 -6.95 18.50
N LEU A 457 -1.21 -6.18 18.49
CA LEU A 457 -1.51 -5.20 17.43
C LEU A 457 -0.44 -4.11 17.25
N TYR A 458 0.32 -3.82 18.32
CA TYR A 458 1.42 -2.84 18.30
C TYR A 458 2.81 -3.47 18.11
N SER A 459 2.90 -4.78 17.91
CA SER A 459 4.16 -5.42 17.51
C SER A 459 4.59 -4.92 16.14
N GLY A 460 5.90 -4.78 15.93
CA GLY A 460 6.49 -4.32 14.67
C GLY A 460 7.69 -5.18 14.28
N MET A 461 8.31 -4.84 13.14
CA MET A 461 9.64 -5.37 12.76
C MET A 461 10.68 -4.29 12.98
N GLY A 462 11.70 -4.53 13.80
CA GLY A 462 12.68 -3.51 14.19
C GLY A 462 12.07 -2.31 14.91
N VAL A 463 12.43 -1.09 14.49
CA VAL A 463 11.93 0.16 15.11
C VAL A 463 10.58 0.56 14.52
N ASN A 464 9.56 0.64 15.36
CA ASN A 464 8.24 1.16 14.98
C ASN A 464 7.98 2.58 15.51
N ALA A 465 6.91 3.22 15.00
CA ALA A 465 6.61 4.62 15.31
C ALA A 465 6.34 4.87 16.80
N PHE A 466 5.86 3.85 17.51
CA PHE A 466 5.49 3.92 18.92
C PHE A 466 6.69 3.69 19.85
N ASN A 467 7.38 2.56 19.73
CA ASN A 467 8.45 2.16 20.64
C ASN A 467 9.74 2.96 20.42
N LYS A 468 9.99 3.47 19.20
CA LYS A 468 11.20 4.23 18.81
C LYS A 468 12.55 3.57 19.16
N VAL A 469 12.52 2.34 19.66
CA VAL A 469 13.62 1.46 20.00
C VAL A 469 13.43 0.19 19.19
N GLU A 470 14.53 -0.42 18.77
CA GLU A 470 14.52 -1.64 17.98
C GLU A 470 13.89 -2.77 18.79
N SER A 471 12.72 -3.23 18.36
CA SER A 471 12.06 -4.37 18.97
C SER A 471 11.63 -5.33 17.86
N ASP A 472 12.43 -6.36 17.62
CA ASP A 472 12.02 -7.54 16.83
C ASP A 472 10.97 -8.40 17.55
N ALA A 473 10.57 -8.01 18.74
CA ALA A 473 9.69 -8.80 19.58
C ALA A 473 8.24 -8.64 19.11
N GLY A 474 7.82 -9.58 18.26
CA GLY A 474 6.44 -10.03 18.21
C GLY A 474 5.78 -9.98 16.85
N VAL A 475 6.52 -9.96 15.73
CA VAL A 475 6.00 -10.30 14.40
C VAL A 475 6.82 -11.46 13.85
N TYR A 476 6.14 -12.52 13.41
CA TYR A 476 6.76 -13.76 12.96
C TYR A 476 6.21 -14.14 11.59
N THR A 477 7.09 -14.35 10.62
CA THR A 477 6.73 -14.91 9.32
C THR A 477 6.82 -16.43 9.37
N TYR A 478 5.96 -17.12 8.64
CA TYR A 478 5.98 -18.58 8.53
C TYR A 478 5.69 -19.04 7.12
N GLU A 479 6.30 -20.17 6.78
CA GLU A 479 6.01 -20.98 5.60
C GLU A 479 5.95 -22.44 6.05
N GLN A 480 4.84 -23.12 5.81
CA GLN A 480 4.60 -24.46 6.33
C GLN A 480 3.87 -25.30 5.29
N ILE A 481 4.23 -26.58 5.20
CA ILE A 481 3.43 -27.58 4.48
C ILE A 481 2.63 -28.33 5.54
N LEU A 482 1.30 -28.28 5.42
CA LEU A 482 0.40 -28.94 6.36
C LEU A 482 -0.34 -30.07 5.67
N GLU A 483 -0.58 -31.14 6.43
CA GLU A 483 -1.45 -32.25 6.01
C GLU A 483 -2.61 -32.37 6.99
N GLY A 484 -3.82 -32.42 6.44
CA GLY A 484 -5.03 -32.60 7.24
C GLY A 484 -6.24 -31.93 6.62
N ASP A 485 -7.35 -31.94 7.34
CA ASP A 485 -8.57 -31.24 6.98
C ASP A 485 -8.78 -29.95 7.78
N ARG A 486 -7.81 -29.55 8.61
CA ARG A 486 -7.88 -28.39 9.48
C ARG A 486 -6.59 -27.58 9.48
N ILE A 487 -6.72 -26.26 9.44
CA ILE A 487 -5.64 -25.29 9.56
C ILE A 487 -5.98 -24.34 10.70
N ASP A 488 -5.07 -24.17 11.65
CA ASP A 488 -5.24 -23.23 12.76
C ASP A 488 -4.39 -21.98 12.50
N LEU A 489 -5.02 -20.81 12.52
CA LEU A 489 -4.38 -19.52 12.31
C LEU A 489 -4.33 -18.74 13.61
N GLN A 490 -3.15 -18.22 13.92
CA GLN A 490 -2.89 -17.45 15.14
C GLN A 490 -3.70 -16.15 15.19
N PRO A 491 -3.91 -15.56 16.38
CA PRO A 491 -4.34 -14.18 16.51
C PRO A 491 -3.44 -13.22 15.72
N TYR A 492 -3.98 -12.06 15.34
CA TYR A 492 -3.25 -10.98 14.68
C TYR A 492 -2.40 -11.45 13.49
N SER A 493 -2.99 -12.25 12.62
CA SER A 493 -2.30 -12.89 11.51
C SER A 493 -2.89 -12.53 10.15
N PHE A 494 -2.05 -12.59 9.12
CA PHE A 494 -2.47 -12.59 7.74
C PHE A 494 -1.79 -13.75 7.02
N SER A 495 -2.58 -14.60 6.39
CA SER A 495 -2.13 -15.82 5.74
C SER A 495 -2.65 -15.94 4.32
N VAL A 496 -1.89 -16.61 3.47
CA VAL A 496 -2.37 -17.24 2.24
C VAL A 496 -2.20 -18.76 2.37
N ILE A 497 -3.27 -19.47 2.07
CA ILE A 497 -3.31 -20.93 2.05
C ILE A 497 -3.43 -21.37 0.59
N GLU A 498 -2.42 -22.06 0.09
CA GLU A 498 -2.45 -22.67 -1.23
C GLU A 498 -3.04 -24.09 -1.14
N ILE A 499 -4.13 -24.31 -1.87
CA ILE A 499 -4.85 -25.58 -1.88
C ILE A 499 -4.89 -26.08 -3.33
N PHE A 500 -4.30 -27.24 -3.59
CA PHE A 500 -4.33 -27.85 -4.90
C PHE A 500 -5.65 -28.60 -5.14
N GLY A 501 -6.19 -28.47 -6.35
CA GLY A 501 -7.29 -29.31 -6.82
C GLY A 501 -6.87 -30.79 -6.87
N ARG A 502 -7.85 -31.69 -6.74
CA ARG A 502 -7.61 -33.14 -6.89
C ARG A 502 -7.37 -33.54 -8.34
#